data_AF-A0A539E4B8-F1
#
_entry.id   AF-A0A539E4B8-F1
#
_cell.length_a   1.000
_cell.length_b   1.000
_cell.length_c   1.000
_cell.angle_alpha   90.00
_cell.angle_beta   90.00
_cell.angle_gamma   90.00
#
_symmetry.space_group_name_H-M   'P 1'
#
loop_
_entity.id
_entity.type
_entity.pdbx_description
1 polymer ?
#
loop_
_entity_poly.entity_id
_entity_poly.type
_entity_poly.pdbx_seq_one_letter_code
_entity_poly.pdbx_strand_id
1 'polypeptide(L)'
;MRTTSPAASVTSPAASPAASLTSDRYLDDLAHLIARNGIGAFESDIARLVVRLRAAGIGGPCTDVLGDRHAAAVVRERAFGHLIGRVVRRSTCPVDVAA
;
A
#
# COMPACT_ATOMS: atom_id res chain seq x y z
N MET A 1 -34.58 38.70 -17.48
CA MET A 1 -34.78 37.26 -17.19
C MET A 1 -34.17 36.43 -18.32
N ARG A 2 -32.92 36.00 -18.19
CA ARG A 2 -32.33 34.83 -18.87
C ARG A 2 -31.24 34.28 -17.96
N THR A 3 -31.38 32.99 -17.70
CA THR A 3 -30.57 32.07 -16.93
C THR A 3 -29.19 31.86 -17.55
N THR A 4 -28.14 31.73 -16.74
CA THR A 4 -27.14 30.64 -16.87
C THR A 4 -26.30 30.53 -15.60
N SER A 5 -26.41 29.37 -14.96
CA SER A 5 -25.66 28.87 -13.81
C SER A 5 -24.21 28.50 -14.18
N PRO A 6 -23.30 28.32 -13.19
CA PRO A 6 -21.87 28.12 -13.42
C PRO A 6 -21.54 26.64 -13.69
N ALA A 7 -20.65 26.37 -14.65
CA ALA A 7 -20.03 25.07 -14.83
C ALA A 7 -18.50 25.25 -14.82
N ALA A 8 -17.96 25.46 -13.61
CA ALA A 8 -16.54 25.21 -13.38
C ALA A 8 -16.36 23.69 -13.37
N SER A 9 -16.06 23.13 -14.53
CA SER A 9 -15.58 21.75 -14.67
C SER A 9 -14.24 21.63 -13.98
N VAL A 10 -14.25 21.37 -12.68
CA VAL A 10 -13.11 20.76 -11.99
C VAL A 10 -13.06 19.30 -12.43
N THR A 11 -12.47 19.07 -13.61
CA THR A 11 -11.99 17.74 -13.99
C THR A 11 -10.81 17.44 -13.08
N SER A 12 -11.11 16.95 -11.87
CA SER A 12 -10.11 16.27 -11.04
C SER A 12 -9.54 15.12 -11.86
N PRO A 13 -8.21 15.04 -12.07
CA PRO A 13 -7.65 13.78 -12.52
C PRO A 13 -7.97 12.77 -11.42
N ALA A 14 -8.65 11.69 -11.80
CA ALA A 14 -8.84 10.54 -10.95
C ALA A 14 -7.46 10.04 -10.53
N ALA A 15 -6.99 10.50 -9.37
CA ALA A 15 -5.85 9.91 -8.70
C ALA A 15 -6.29 8.48 -8.38
N SER A 16 -5.83 7.53 -9.19
CA SER A 16 -6.06 6.12 -8.95
C SER A 16 -5.78 5.83 -7.47
N PRO A 17 -6.68 5.14 -6.75
CA PRO A 17 -6.51 4.86 -5.33
C PRO A 17 -5.25 4.00 -5.05
N ALA A 18 -4.61 3.48 -6.10
CA ALA A 18 -3.34 2.78 -6.05
C ALA A 18 -2.09 3.69 -6.02
N ALA A 19 -2.16 4.93 -6.53
CA ALA A 19 -1.01 5.84 -6.61
C ALA A 19 -0.59 6.39 -5.23
N SER A 20 -1.54 6.40 -4.27
CA SER A 20 -1.29 6.75 -2.86
C SER A 20 -1.15 5.52 -1.95
N LEU A 21 -1.01 4.32 -2.54
CA LEU A 21 -0.26 3.18 -2.01
C LEU A 21 0.36 3.41 -0.64
N THR A 22 1.52 4.02 -0.80
CA THR A 22 2.51 4.38 0.16
C THR A 22 3.61 5.00 -0.71
N SER A 23 4.03 6.24 -0.49
CA SER A 23 5.22 6.73 -1.22
C SER A 23 6.34 5.71 -1.04
N ASP A 24 7.04 5.33 -2.11
CA ASP A 24 8.06 4.26 -2.08
C ASP A 24 9.04 4.46 -0.89
N ARG A 25 9.36 5.72 -0.60
CA ARG A 25 10.13 6.14 0.59
C ARG A 25 9.55 5.72 1.93
N TYR A 26 8.23 5.82 2.16
CA TYR A 26 7.66 5.39 3.44
C TYR A 26 7.77 3.87 3.62
N LEU A 27 7.61 3.08 2.55
CA LEU A 27 7.79 1.63 2.66
C LEU A 27 9.25 1.28 2.92
N ASP A 28 10.17 1.99 2.30
CA ASP A 28 11.61 1.84 2.51
C ASP A 28 12.03 2.25 3.94
N ASP A 29 11.56 3.40 4.42
CA ASP A 29 11.77 3.87 5.80
C ASP A 29 11.19 2.89 6.82
N LEU A 30 9.97 2.39 6.58
CA LEU A 30 9.34 1.40 7.45
C LEU A 30 10.09 0.07 7.44
N ALA A 31 10.59 -0.37 6.28
CA ALA A 31 11.43 -1.56 6.18
C ALA A 31 12.74 -1.41 6.96
N HIS A 32 13.38 -0.25 6.85
CA HIS A 32 14.59 0.07 7.59
C HIS A 32 14.34 0.07 9.11
N LEU A 33 13.23 0.68 9.54
CA LEU A 33 12.84 0.75 10.95
C LEU A 33 12.49 -0.64 11.54
N ILE A 34 11.80 -1.48 10.77
CA ILE A 34 11.50 -2.87 11.16
C ILE A 34 12.78 -3.70 11.24
N ALA A 35 13.69 -3.58 10.28
CA ALA A 35 14.97 -4.28 10.32
C ALA A 35 15.81 -3.91 11.55
N ARG A 36 15.69 -2.67 12.03
CA ARG A 36 16.45 -2.17 13.19
C ARG A 36 15.81 -2.46 14.54
N ASN A 37 14.48 -2.39 14.65
CA ASN A 37 13.77 -2.44 15.94
C ASN A 37 12.82 -3.64 16.07
N GLY A 38 12.69 -4.46 15.03
CA GLY A 38 11.74 -5.55 14.93
C GLY A 38 10.32 -5.07 14.61
N ILE A 39 9.53 -5.95 14.00
CA ILE A 39 8.17 -5.61 13.55
C ILE A 39 7.19 -5.29 14.70
N GLY A 40 7.43 -5.87 15.88
CA GLY A 40 6.57 -5.69 17.06
C GLY A 40 6.51 -4.24 17.58
N ALA A 41 7.50 -3.40 17.25
CA ALA A 41 7.47 -1.99 17.61
C ALA A 41 6.50 -1.17 16.75
N PHE A 42 6.02 -1.71 15.62
CA PHE A 42 5.23 -1.00 14.61
C PHE A 42 3.86 -1.61 14.36
N GLU A 43 3.29 -2.36 15.32
CA GLU A 43 2.02 -3.08 15.17
C GLU A 43 0.87 -2.21 14.63
N SER A 44 0.77 -0.96 15.09
CA SER A 44 -0.27 -0.03 14.65
C SER A 44 -0.11 0.35 13.17
N ASP A 45 1.12 0.59 12.73
CA ASP A 45 1.43 0.92 11.33
C ASP A 45 1.26 -0.28 10.43
N ILE A 46 1.66 -1.47 10.88
CA ILE A 46 1.43 -2.74 10.18
C ILE A 46 -0.06 -3.02 10.02
N ALA A 47 -0.87 -2.85 11.06
CA ALA A 47 -2.32 -3.02 10.97
C ALA A 47 -2.94 -2.05 9.93
N ARG A 48 -2.54 -0.78 9.96
CA ARG A 48 -2.98 0.23 8.98
C ARG A 48 -2.53 -0.11 7.56
N LEU A 49 -1.32 -0.64 7.40
CA LEU A 49 -0.81 -1.09 6.10
C LEU A 49 -1.63 -2.28 5.58
N VAL A 50 -1.91 -3.29 6.41
CA VAL A 50 -2.73 -4.45 6.03
C VAL A 50 -4.13 -4.01 5.58
N VAL A 51 -4.77 -3.09 6.29
CA VAL A 51 -6.07 -2.52 5.88
C VAL A 51 -5.99 -1.86 4.52
N ARG A 52 -4.96 -1.03 4.27
CA ARG A 52 -4.75 -0.37 2.98
C ARG A 52 -4.48 -1.36 1.85
N LEU A 53 -3.64 -2.36 2.09
CA LEU A 53 -3.35 -3.43 1.12
C LEU A 53 -4.61 -4.18 0.74
N ARG A 54 -5.45 -4.55 1.72
CA ARG A 54 -6.73 -5.21 1.45
C ARG A 54 -7.71 -4.32 0.68
N ALA A 55 -7.82 -3.05 1.05
CA ALA A 55 -8.66 -2.08 0.31
C ALA A 55 -8.19 -1.91 -1.14
N ALA A 56 -6.91 -2.11 -1.41
CA ALA A 56 -6.31 -2.13 -2.75
C ALA A 56 -6.45 -3.45 -3.50
N GLY A 57 -7.16 -4.44 -2.93
CA GLY A 57 -7.26 -5.78 -3.49
C GLY A 57 -5.99 -6.63 -3.39
N ILE A 58 -5.01 -6.20 -2.58
CA ILE A 58 -3.75 -6.93 -2.32
C ILE A 58 -3.93 -7.82 -1.09
N GLY A 59 -4.54 -8.98 -1.31
CA GLY A 59 -4.69 -10.05 -0.32
C GLY A 59 -3.74 -11.22 -0.53
N GLY A 60 -3.86 -12.23 0.34
CA GLY A 60 -3.18 -13.51 0.22
C GLY A 60 -2.30 -13.83 1.43
N PRO A 61 -1.56 -14.96 1.37
CA PRO A 61 -0.90 -15.55 2.54
C PRO A 61 0.06 -14.59 3.26
N CYS A 62 0.79 -13.75 2.51
CA CYS A 62 1.69 -12.76 3.11
C CYS A 62 0.92 -11.64 3.82
N THR A 63 -0.21 -11.17 3.27
CA THR A 63 -1.06 -10.16 3.92
C THR A 63 -1.72 -10.72 5.18
N ASP A 64 -2.10 -12.00 5.17
CA ASP A 64 -2.72 -12.68 6.31
C ASP A 64 -1.70 -12.93 7.43
N VAL A 65 -0.51 -13.42 7.10
CA VAL A 65 0.61 -13.57 8.04
C VAL A 65 1.01 -12.23 8.63
N LEU A 66 1.03 -11.16 7.84
CA LEU A 66 1.39 -9.83 8.33
C LEU A 66 0.37 -9.30 9.35
N GLY A 67 -0.91 -9.61 9.16
CA GLY A 67 -2.01 -9.25 10.06
C GLY A 67 -2.14 -10.17 11.29
N ASP A 68 -1.54 -11.36 11.28
CA ASP A 68 -1.56 -12.27 12.42
C ASP A 68 -0.54 -11.85 13.49
N ARG A 69 -1.04 -11.33 14.62
CA ARG A 69 -0.18 -10.90 15.75
C ARG A 69 0.41 -12.06 16.53
N HIS A 70 -0.11 -13.28 16.38
CA HIS A 70 0.40 -14.47 17.05
C HIS A 70 1.51 -15.15 16.25
N ALA A 71 1.66 -14.81 14.97
CA ALA A 71 2.78 -15.29 14.17
C ALA A 71 4.12 -14.75 14.70
N ALA A 72 5.16 -15.57 14.61
CA ALA A 72 6.50 -15.17 15.03
C ALA A 72 6.99 -13.93 14.26
N ALA A 73 7.65 -13.00 14.96
CA ALA A 73 8.13 -11.74 14.39
C ALA A 73 8.92 -11.92 13.08
N VAL A 74 9.87 -12.86 13.06
CA VAL A 74 10.70 -13.17 11.88
C VAL A 74 9.85 -13.60 10.67
N VAL A 75 8.75 -14.32 10.88
CA VAL A 75 7.86 -14.76 9.80
C VAL A 75 7.09 -13.57 9.22
N ARG A 76 6.63 -12.67 10.09
CA ARG A 76 5.91 -11.46 9.70
C ARG A 76 6.82 -10.46 8.99
N GLU A 77 8.07 -10.33 9.42
CA GLU A 77 9.10 -9.51 8.76
C GLU A 77 9.40 -10.02 7.34
N ARG A 78 9.52 -11.34 7.17
CA ARG A 78 9.67 -11.94 5.83
C ARG A 78 8.45 -11.70 4.96
N ALA A 79 7.25 -11.87 5.51
CA ALA A 79 6.01 -11.61 4.80
C ALA A 79 5.90 -10.14 4.35
N PHE A 80 6.32 -9.21 5.22
CA PHE A 80 6.41 -7.78 4.92
C PHE A 80 7.37 -7.50 3.76
N GLY A 81 8.59 -8.05 3.78
CA GLY A 81 9.56 -7.90 2.69
C GLY A 81 9.04 -8.46 1.35
N HIS A 82 8.37 -9.62 1.36
CA HIS A 82 7.73 -10.17 0.17
C HIS A 82 6.61 -9.28 -0.38
N LEU A 83 5.80 -8.67 0.50
CA LEU A 83 4.72 -7.76 0.10
C LEU A 83 5.27 -6.49 -0.53
N ILE A 84 6.27 -5.85 0.07
CA ILE A 84 6.91 -4.67 -0.50
C ILE A 84 7.52 -5.02 -1.86
N GLY A 85 8.30 -6.11 -1.94
CA GLY A 85 8.89 -6.53 -3.21
C GLY A 85 7.84 -6.74 -4.31
N ARG A 86 6.65 -7.24 -3.96
CA ARG A 86 5.54 -7.39 -4.90
C ARG A 86 4.89 -6.06 -5.28
N VAL A 87 4.69 -5.15 -4.33
CA VAL A 87 4.11 -3.82 -4.57
C VAL A 87 5.04 -2.99 -5.46
N VAL A 88 6.33 -2.91 -5.11
CA VAL A 88 7.34 -2.16 -5.88
C VAL A 88 7.47 -2.69 -7.30
N ARG A 89 7.56 -4.02 -7.50
CA ARG A 89 7.64 -4.62 -8.84
C ARG A 89 6.37 -4.40 -9.68
N ARG A 90 5.21 -4.25 -9.05
CA ARG A 90 3.95 -3.98 -9.75
C ARG A 90 3.85 -2.52 -10.20
N SER A 91 4.48 -1.60 -9.45
CA SER A 91 4.56 -0.18 -9.78
C SER A 91 5.59 0.13 -10.89
N THR A 92 6.64 -0.69 -11.02
CA THR A 92 7.71 -0.50 -12.03
C THR A 92 7.48 -1.22 -13.36
N CYS A 93 6.42 -2.02 -13.48
CA CYS A 93 6.01 -2.61 -14.74
C CYS A 93 4.83 -1.79 -15.30
N PRO A 94 5.07 -0.81 -16.19
CA PRO A 94 3.98 -0.17 -16.91
C PRO A 94 3.33 -1.26 -17.75
N VAL A 95 2.12 -1.67 -17.37
CA VAL A 95 1.30 -2.52 -18.23
C VAL A 95 0.82 -1.64 -19.37
N ASP A 96 1.57 -1.66 -20.47
CA ASP A 96 1.10 -1.17 -21.76
C ASP A 96 0.04 -2.18 -22.25
N VAL A 97 -1.24 -1.92 -21.92
CA VAL A 97 -2.36 -2.67 -22.47
C VAL A 97 -2.73 -2.03 -23.80
N ALA A 98 -2.05 -2.47 -24.85
CA ALA A 98 -2.51 -2.36 -26.23
C ALA A 98 -2.59 -3.77 -26.83
N ALA A 99 -3.80 -4.31 -26.90
CA ALA A 99 -4.21 -5.34 -27.87
C ALA A 99 -5.75 -5.37 -27.93
#